data_AF-A0A2M7H9Y2-F1
#
_entry.id   AF-A0A2M7H9Y2-F1
#
_cell.length_a   1.000
_cell.length_b   1.000
_cell.length_c   1.000
_cell.angle_alpha   90.00
_cell.angle_beta   90.00
_cell.angle_gamma   90.00
#
_symmetry.space_group_name_H-M   'P 1'
#
loop_
_entity.id
_entity.type
_entity.pdbx_description
1 polymer ?
#
loop_
_entity_poly.entity_id
_entity_poly.type
_entity_poly.pdbx_seq_one_letter_code
_entity_poly.pdbx_strand_id
1 'polypeptide(L)'
;MSRPKITAPDFGKKITMGKDGKLQVPDQPIVAFIEGDGIGRDIWRATRAMLDAAVAKAYGGKRKLAWMETYAGEKAWNLFGKNDEAWLPQETLDAFSEYLVGLKGPLTTPIGGGMSSLNVALRQKLDLYVCLRPVRYFQGVPSPVKHPEDVDMVIFRENTEDIYAGIEWAAGSAEVKKVIAFLQSEMGVTKIRFPESSGIGIKPVSSEGTERLVRAAIQYAIDNDLPSVTLVHKGNIMKYTEGAFRNWGYDLAKREFGGVEIDGGPWVKLPNGIVIKDAIADIALQQVLLRAKEFSVIATLNLNGDYLSDALAAQVGGIGIAPGANINYDSGHAIFEATHGTAPKYADKDMVNPSSMTLSGAMMLRYMGWGEAADLVEHGISGAITAKTVTYDFERLMKGATKVSTSEFGDAVIAHMDKDVEADQYDQLAASFVEFFESGAEKSSAFAQTALEKARKQLTAAGAFSEEQGLKLKKFMERDFAHMATEMRDEARDKLDPSRLGAGALSSISKLLRGAGSMLSDVANRADRNLHCRSGEITSAGTLICTACGHEIHKKKTGRVPPCPKCHATEFKKSY
;
A
#
# COMPACT_ATOMS: atom_id res chain seq x y z
N MET A 1 3.24 29.72 -16.63
CA MET A 1 4.09 29.58 -17.85
C MET A 1 3.26 28.91 -18.93
N SER A 2 3.41 29.32 -20.20
CA SER A 2 2.72 28.64 -21.30
C SER A 2 3.26 27.21 -21.44
N ARG A 3 2.37 26.22 -21.40
CA ARG A 3 2.66 24.80 -21.63
C ARG A 3 2.24 24.45 -23.06
N PRO A 4 3.11 24.59 -24.08
CA PRO A 4 2.69 24.49 -25.48
C PRO A 4 2.29 23.07 -25.90
N LYS A 5 2.69 22.02 -25.15
CA LYS A 5 2.45 20.62 -25.52
C LYS A 5 1.65 19.84 -24.48
N ILE A 6 1.57 20.31 -23.23
CA ILE A 6 0.79 19.73 -22.15
C ILE A 6 -0.53 20.49 -22.00
N THR A 7 -1.63 19.81 -22.29
CA THR A 7 -2.98 20.35 -22.12
C THR A 7 -3.57 19.84 -20.81
N ALA A 8 -3.91 20.77 -19.90
CA ALA A 8 -4.66 20.42 -18.70
C ALA A 8 -6.06 19.92 -19.09
N PRO A 9 -6.63 18.92 -18.38
CA PRO A 9 -7.97 18.44 -18.66
C PRO A 9 -9.02 19.56 -18.50
N ASP A 10 -10.09 19.50 -19.28
CA ASP A 10 -11.20 20.47 -19.22
C ASP A 10 -11.99 20.43 -17.89
N PHE A 11 -11.70 19.45 -17.04
CA PHE A 11 -12.28 19.28 -15.72
C PHE A 11 -11.21 19.01 -14.67
N GLY A 12 -11.55 19.25 -13.40
CA GLY A 12 -10.69 18.98 -12.27
C GLY A 12 -10.03 20.23 -11.67
N LYS A 13 -9.40 20.04 -10.50
CA LYS A 13 -8.76 21.09 -9.71
C LYS A 13 -7.39 20.60 -9.23
N LYS A 14 -6.48 21.54 -8.98
CA LYS A 14 -5.14 21.25 -8.46
C LYS A 14 -5.22 20.69 -7.04
N ILE A 15 -4.34 19.74 -6.74
CA ILE A 15 -3.99 19.39 -5.36
C ILE A 15 -3.09 20.50 -4.83
N THR A 16 -3.28 20.88 -3.56
CA THR A 16 -2.46 21.94 -2.92
C THR A 16 -1.99 21.49 -1.55
N MET A 17 -0.90 22.08 -1.06
CA MET A 17 -0.44 21.87 0.31
C MET A 17 -1.16 22.84 1.27
N GLY A 18 -1.78 22.29 2.32
CA GLY A 18 -2.41 23.04 3.38
C GLY A 18 -1.38 23.70 4.31
N LYS A 19 -1.82 24.70 5.09
CA LYS A 19 -0.96 25.37 6.10
C LYS A 19 -0.50 24.43 7.22
N ASP A 20 -1.20 23.32 7.39
CA ASP A 20 -0.92 22.24 8.34
C ASP A 20 0.07 21.19 7.80
N GLY A 21 0.63 21.42 6.60
CA GLY A 21 1.54 20.47 5.95
C GLY A 21 0.83 19.23 5.38
N LYS A 22 -0.50 19.26 5.24
CA LYS A 22 -1.29 18.15 4.67
C LYS A 22 -1.83 18.50 3.29
N LEU A 23 -1.93 17.50 2.43
CA LEU A 23 -2.53 17.67 1.11
C LEU A 23 -4.02 18.01 1.20
N GLN A 24 -4.43 19.02 0.45
CA GLN A 24 -5.81 19.38 0.19
C GLN A 24 -6.20 18.81 -1.18
N VAL A 25 -6.91 17.68 -1.16
CA VAL A 25 -7.28 16.91 -2.36
C VAL A 25 -8.76 17.18 -2.70
N PRO A 26 -9.06 17.82 -3.85
CA PRO A 26 -10.45 18.01 -4.29
C PRO A 26 -11.07 16.70 -4.76
N ASP A 27 -12.40 16.63 -4.90
CA ASP A 27 -13.08 15.41 -5.40
C ASP A 27 -12.70 15.06 -6.86
N GLN A 28 -12.24 16.05 -7.62
CA GLN A 28 -11.76 15.87 -8.99
C GLN A 28 -10.32 16.38 -9.13
N PRO A 29 -9.32 15.69 -8.59
CA PRO A 29 -7.94 16.15 -8.64
C PRO A 29 -7.36 15.95 -10.04
N ILE A 30 -6.60 16.95 -10.50
CA ILE A 30 -5.75 16.80 -11.67
C ILE A 30 -4.48 16.06 -11.24
N VAL A 31 -4.22 14.93 -11.89
CA VAL A 31 -3.06 14.06 -11.62
C VAL A 31 -2.22 13.96 -12.89
N ALA A 32 -0.96 14.37 -12.80
CA ALA A 32 -0.02 14.23 -13.90
C ALA A 32 0.32 12.76 -14.13
N PHE A 33 0.47 12.34 -15.38
CA PHE A 33 1.01 11.01 -15.66
C PHE A 33 2.02 11.03 -16.80
N ILE A 34 2.95 10.08 -16.78
CA ILE A 34 3.84 9.78 -17.91
C ILE A 34 3.53 8.34 -18.34
N GLU A 35 3.12 8.15 -19.58
CA GLU A 35 2.79 6.82 -20.13
C GLU A 35 3.97 5.83 -20.02
N GLY A 36 5.19 6.34 -20.22
CA GLY A 36 6.42 5.56 -20.21
C GLY A 36 6.77 4.97 -21.58
N ASP A 37 8.00 4.47 -21.69
CA ASP A 37 8.54 3.87 -22.90
C ASP A 37 8.26 2.36 -22.96
N GLY A 38 8.39 1.76 -24.14
CA GLY A 38 8.22 0.32 -24.34
C GLY A 38 6.84 -0.17 -23.90
N ILE A 39 6.79 -1.04 -22.89
CA ILE A 39 5.54 -1.61 -22.34
C ILE A 39 4.66 -0.59 -21.60
N GLY A 40 5.13 0.65 -21.41
CA GLY A 40 4.38 1.72 -20.73
C GLY A 40 2.98 1.92 -21.31
N ARG A 41 2.83 1.88 -22.64
CA ARG A 41 1.54 2.00 -23.33
C ARG A 41 0.54 0.90 -22.96
N ASP A 42 0.99 -0.35 -22.86
CA ASP A 42 0.15 -1.49 -22.52
C ASP A 42 -0.34 -1.38 -21.07
N ILE A 43 0.61 -1.21 -20.14
CA ILE A 43 0.30 -1.20 -18.71
C ILE A 43 -0.47 0.04 -18.28
N TRP A 44 -0.24 1.20 -18.92
CA TRP A 44 -0.93 2.44 -18.59
C TRP A 44 -2.43 2.34 -18.88
N ARG A 45 -2.82 1.78 -20.04
CA ARG A 45 -4.22 1.61 -20.42
C ARG A 45 -4.97 0.76 -19.38
N ALA A 46 -4.40 -0.38 -19.00
CA ALA A 46 -4.98 -1.25 -17.98
C ALA A 46 -4.99 -0.58 -16.60
N THR A 47 -3.89 0.05 -16.20
CA THR A 47 -3.75 0.77 -14.91
C THR A 47 -4.82 1.85 -14.77
N ARG A 48 -4.96 2.71 -15.77
CA ARG A 48 -5.96 3.78 -15.76
C ARG A 48 -7.37 3.22 -15.61
N ALA A 49 -7.71 2.17 -16.37
CA ALA A 49 -9.04 1.55 -16.29
C ALA A 49 -9.33 1.00 -14.88
N MET A 50 -8.37 0.31 -14.26
CA MET A 50 -8.50 -0.23 -12.90
C MET A 50 -8.65 0.88 -11.85
N LEU A 51 -7.83 1.94 -11.93
CA LEU A 51 -7.90 3.07 -10.99
C LEU A 51 -9.21 3.85 -11.13
N ASP A 52 -9.63 4.14 -12.37
CA ASP A 52 -10.88 4.86 -12.64
C ASP A 52 -12.09 4.04 -12.13
N ALA A 53 -12.09 2.72 -12.34
CA ALA A 53 -13.14 1.83 -11.84
C ALA A 53 -13.18 1.78 -10.30
N ALA A 54 -12.02 1.66 -9.64
CA ALA A 54 -11.94 1.65 -8.19
C ALA A 54 -12.46 2.95 -7.56
N VAL A 55 -12.07 4.11 -8.11
CA VAL A 55 -12.53 5.43 -7.65
C VAL A 55 -14.04 5.60 -7.88
N ALA A 56 -14.52 5.30 -9.09
CA ALA A 56 -15.94 5.42 -9.42
C ALA A 56 -16.80 4.59 -8.47
N LYS A 57 -16.33 3.39 -8.13
CA LYS A 57 -17.03 2.46 -7.25
C LYS A 57 -16.98 2.84 -5.78
N ALA A 58 -15.80 3.18 -5.25
CA ALA A 58 -15.64 3.57 -3.85
C ALA A 58 -16.51 4.78 -3.49
N TYR A 59 -16.67 5.72 -4.43
CA TYR A 59 -17.30 7.01 -4.16
C TYR A 59 -18.60 7.27 -4.93
N GLY A 60 -19.16 6.25 -5.60
CA GLY A 60 -20.41 6.37 -6.36
C GLY A 60 -20.38 7.47 -7.42
N GLY A 61 -19.23 7.66 -8.08
CA GLY A 61 -19.02 8.69 -9.09
C GLY A 61 -18.84 10.13 -8.58
N LYS A 62 -18.90 10.38 -7.26
CA LYS A 62 -18.66 11.72 -6.69
C LYS A 62 -17.23 12.19 -6.90
N ARG A 63 -16.27 11.28 -6.79
CA ARG A 63 -14.85 11.51 -7.03
C ARG A 63 -14.44 10.96 -8.39
N LYS A 64 -13.49 11.64 -9.05
CA LYS A 64 -12.98 11.24 -10.37
C LYS A 64 -11.58 11.79 -10.61
N LEU A 65 -10.65 10.96 -11.10
CA LEU A 65 -9.31 11.42 -11.48
C LEU A 65 -9.36 12.19 -12.81
N ALA A 66 -8.74 13.38 -12.84
CA ALA A 66 -8.53 14.15 -14.06
C ALA A 66 -7.09 13.95 -14.54
N TRP A 67 -6.88 12.95 -15.40
CA TRP A 67 -5.56 12.58 -15.87
C TRP A 67 -4.99 13.61 -16.86
N MET A 68 -3.84 14.19 -16.53
CA MET A 68 -3.10 15.11 -17.38
C MET A 68 -1.83 14.42 -17.91
N GLU A 69 -1.76 14.20 -19.21
CA GLU A 69 -0.58 13.59 -19.81
C GLU A 69 0.60 14.56 -19.79
N THR A 70 1.74 14.07 -19.34
CA THR A 70 3.04 14.73 -19.39
C THR A 70 4.05 13.79 -20.04
N TYR A 71 5.17 14.32 -20.50
CA TYR A 71 6.06 13.58 -21.40
C TYR A 71 7.47 13.49 -20.82
N ALA A 72 8.03 12.27 -20.76
CA ALA A 72 9.45 12.02 -20.59
C ALA A 72 9.83 10.78 -21.42
N GLY A 73 11.13 10.56 -21.63
CA GLY A 73 11.60 9.41 -22.40
C GLY A 73 11.50 9.60 -23.91
N GLU A 74 11.38 8.49 -24.64
CA GLU A 74 11.38 8.45 -26.10
C GLU A 74 10.18 9.23 -26.68
N LYS A 75 9.01 9.15 -26.03
CA LYS A 75 7.82 9.92 -26.44
C LYS A 75 8.09 11.42 -26.37
N ALA A 76 8.75 11.90 -25.32
CA ALA A 76 9.11 13.30 -25.18
C ALA A 76 10.17 13.71 -26.21
N TRP A 77 11.22 12.90 -26.38
CA TRP A 77 12.29 13.17 -27.34
C TRP A 77 11.73 13.38 -28.76
N ASN A 78 10.77 12.54 -29.17
CA ASN A 78 10.09 12.68 -30.47
C ASN A 78 9.21 13.93 -30.59
N LEU A 79 8.53 14.35 -29.51
CA LEU A 79 7.59 15.48 -29.52
C LEU A 79 8.26 16.85 -29.34
N PHE A 80 9.40 16.91 -28.65
CA PHE A 80 10.06 18.14 -28.20
C PHE A 80 11.35 18.47 -28.96
N GLY A 81 11.56 17.89 -30.15
CA GLY A 81 12.61 18.34 -31.07
C GLY A 81 13.92 17.55 -31.04
N LYS A 82 13.91 16.33 -30.47
CA LYS A 82 14.98 15.32 -30.64
C LYS A 82 16.38 15.76 -30.19
N ASN A 83 16.47 16.51 -29.10
CA ASN A 83 17.72 16.90 -28.45
C ASN A 83 17.80 16.36 -27.01
N ASP A 84 18.90 16.60 -26.32
CA ASP A 84 19.12 16.06 -24.97
C ASP A 84 18.10 16.60 -23.95
N GLU A 85 17.72 17.88 -24.05
CA GLU A 85 16.71 18.50 -23.19
C GLU A 85 15.30 17.93 -23.43
N ALA A 86 15.04 17.40 -24.62
CA ALA A 86 13.75 16.83 -25.00
C ALA A 86 13.44 15.49 -24.30
N TRP A 87 14.44 14.80 -23.72
CA TRP A 87 14.20 13.56 -22.95
C TRP A 87 13.44 13.81 -21.65
N LEU A 88 13.66 14.97 -21.02
CA LEU A 88 12.92 15.44 -19.85
C LEU A 88 12.64 16.94 -19.99
N PRO A 89 11.57 17.31 -20.72
CA PRO A 89 11.21 18.71 -20.94
C PRO A 89 10.94 19.44 -19.62
N GLN A 90 11.37 20.70 -19.53
CA GLN A 90 11.08 21.56 -18.37
C GLN A 90 9.58 21.67 -18.10
N GLU A 91 8.75 21.65 -19.15
CA GLU A 91 7.29 21.68 -19.06
C GLU A 91 6.72 20.53 -18.20
N THR A 92 7.36 19.35 -18.25
CA THR A 92 7.00 18.18 -17.44
C THR A 92 7.35 18.44 -15.97
N LEU A 93 8.56 18.95 -15.68
CA LEU A 93 8.97 19.31 -14.32
C LEU A 93 8.06 20.38 -13.71
N ASP A 94 7.68 21.38 -14.51
CA ASP A 94 6.75 22.43 -14.08
C ASP A 94 5.35 21.88 -13.81
N ALA A 95 4.91 20.87 -14.58
CA ALA A 95 3.63 20.21 -14.34
C ALA A 95 3.64 19.39 -13.04
N PHE A 96 4.66 18.57 -12.80
CA PHE A 96 4.79 17.84 -11.53
C PHE A 96 4.92 18.79 -10.33
N SER A 97 5.64 19.91 -10.51
CA SER A 97 5.80 20.92 -9.47
C SER A 97 4.48 21.62 -9.11
N GLU A 98 3.63 21.91 -10.12
CA GLU A 98 2.37 22.64 -9.95
C GLU A 98 1.21 21.76 -9.48
N TYR A 99 1.16 20.49 -9.89
CA TYR A 99 0.06 19.58 -9.61
C TYR A 99 0.35 18.57 -8.49
N LEU A 100 1.58 18.60 -7.95
CA LEU A 100 2.10 17.86 -6.80
C LEU A 100 2.18 16.33 -6.98
N VAL A 101 1.12 15.69 -7.45
CA VAL A 101 1.00 14.24 -7.52
C VAL A 101 1.00 13.77 -8.96
N GLY A 102 1.77 12.73 -9.25
CA GLY A 102 1.65 12.02 -10.51
C GLY A 102 2.13 10.58 -10.51
N LEU A 103 1.87 9.91 -11.62
CA LEU A 103 2.12 8.49 -11.83
C LEU A 103 2.88 8.27 -13.13
N LYS A 104 3.95 7.48 -13.13
CA LYS A 104 4.73 7.22 -14.34
C LYS A 104 4.91 5.74 -14.66
N GLY A 105 4.91 5.43 -15.94
CA GLY A 105 5.41 4.18 -16.49
C GLY A 105 6.95 4.09 -16.43
N PRO A 106 7.52 3.01 -17.00
CA PRO A 106 8.96 2.83 -17.09
C PRO A 106 9.59 3.81 -18.10
N LEU A 107 10.82 4.25 -17.87
CA LEU A 107 11.55 5.16 -18.76
C LEU A 107 12.86 4.53 -19.22
N THR A 108 13.17 4.65 -20.50
CA THR A 108 14.45 4.23 -21.07
C THR A 108 15.48 5.33 -20.80
N THR A 109 16.62 4.97 -20.21
CA THR A 109 17.77 5.88 -20.15
C THR A 109 18.66 5.60 -21.38
N PRO A 110 18.97 6.61 -22.23
CA PRO A 110 19.84 6.40 -23.38
C PRO A 110 21.25 5.97 -22.96
N ILE A 111 21.83 4.99 -23.66
CA ILE A 111 23.17 4.47 -23.39
C ILE A 111 24.20 5.35 -24.13
N GLY A 112 25.21 5.86 -23.42
CA GLY A 112 26.42 6.42 -24.02
C GLY A 112 26.47 7.94 -24.24
N GLY A 113 25.50 8.70 -23.74
CA GLY A 113 25.47 10.16 -23.93
C GLY A 113 25.29 10.93 -22.63
N GLY A 114 26.31 10.97 -21.75
CA GLY A 114 26.53 11.95 -20.67
C GLY A 114 25.40 12.23 -19.63
N MET A 115 24.19 11.72 -19.84
CA MET A 115 23.01 11.95 -19.03
C MET A 115 22.88 10.84 -18.00
N SER A 116 22.82 11.24 -16.75
CA SER A 116 22.35 10.41 -15.64
C SER A 116 20.94 9.88 -15.92
N SER A 117 20.56 8.75 -15.30
CA SER A 117 19.22 8.15 -15.42
C SER A 117 18.08 9.17 -15.32
N LEU A 118 17.09 9.10 -16.24
CA LEU A 118 15.91 9.98 -16.20
C LEU A 118 15.12 9.86 -14.89
N ASN A 119 15.08 8.66 -14.30
CA ASN A 119 14.45 8.43 -13.01
C ASN A 119 15.20 9.19 -11.90
N VAL A 120 16.53 9.15 -11.92
CA VAL A 120 17.38 9.89 -10.97
C VAL A 120 17.22 11.41 -11.17
N ALA A 121 17.18 11.87 -12.42
CA ALA A 121 16.98 13.29 -12.72
C ALA A 121 15.63 13.81 -12.21
N LEU A 122 14.54 13.06 -12.38
CA LEU A 122 13.22 13.41 -11.81
C LEU A 122 13.28 13.50 -10.29
N ARG A 123 13.91 12.51 -9.63
CA ARG A 123 14.03 12.45 -8.16
C ARG A 123 14.82 13.64 -7.62
N GLN A 124 15.96 13.95 -8.24
CA GLN A 124 16.83 15.04 -7.80
C GLN A 124 16.23 16.43 -8.08
N LYS A 125 15.71 16.66 -9.29
CA LYS A 125 15.18 17.98 -9.67
C LYS A 125 13.91 18.36 -8.90
N LEU A 126 13.15 17.39 -8.42
CA LEU A 126 11.96 17.58 -7.59
C LEU A 126 12.22 17.31 -6.10
N ASP A 127 13.48 17.08 -5.71
CA ASP A 127 13.90 16.73 -4.33
C ASP A 127 13.04 15.64 -3.68
N LEU A 128 12.72 14.57 -4.42
CA LEU A 128 11.90 13.44 -3.96
C LEU A 128 12.75 12.49 -3.09
N TYR A 129 13.02 12.93 -1.87
CA TYR A 129 14.03 12.33 -0.99
C TYR A 129 13.70 10.96 -0.41
N VAL A 130 12.43 10.56 -0.39
CA VAL A 130 12.01 9.21 -0.01
C VAL A 130 11.74 8.39 -1.25
N CYS A 131 12.43 7.27 -1.44
CA CYS A 131 11.94 6.17 -2.26
C CYS A 131 11.20 5.18 -1.35
N LEU A 132 9.88 5.12 -1.49
CA LEU A 132 8.99 4.28 -0.68
C LEU A 132 8.66 2.99 -1.42
N ARG A 133 8.99 1.83 -0.82
CA ARG A 133 8.75 0.50 -1.39
C ARG A 133 8.07 -0.42 -0.37
N PRO A 134 6.73 -0.49 -0.35
CA PRO A 134 6.00 -1.55 0.34
C PRO A 134 6.23 -2.89 -0.36
N VAL A 135 6.60 -3.91 0.41
CA VAL A 135 6.80 -5.27 -0.06
C VAL A 135 6.01 -6.23 0.82
N ARG A 136 4.96 -6.81 0.23
CA ARG A 136 4.12 -7.82 0.87
C ARG A 136 3.80 -8.95 -0.08
N TYR A 137 3.49 -10.11 0.46
CA TYR A 137 3.02 -11.24 -0.32
C TYR A 137 1.55 -11.11 -0.71
N PHE A 138 1.23 -11.41 -1.97
CA PHE A 138 -0.14 -11.60 -2.44
C PHE A 138 -0.43 -13.10 -2.53
N GLN A 139 -1.52 -13.54 -1.91
CA GLN A 139 -1.89 -14.96 -1.89
C GLN A 139 -1.98 -15.54 -3.30
N GLY A 140 -1.32 -16.68 -3.51
CA GLY A 140 -1.29 -17.37 -4.80
C GLY A 140 -0.13 -16.97 -5.72
N VAL A 141 0.61 -15.90 -5.40
CA VAL A 141 1.83 -15.55 -6.13
C VAL A 141 2.88 -16.68 -5.95
N PRO A 142 3.49 -17.17 -7.04
CA PRO A 142 4.60 -18.11 -6.95
C PRO A 142 5.82 -17.44 -6.31
N SER A 143 6.36 -18.04 -5.26
CA SER A 143 7.53 -17.53 -4.54
C SER A 143 8.67 -18.55 -4.53
N PRO A 144 9.95 -18.09 -4.54
CA PRO A 144 11.11 -18.95 -4.36
C PRO A 144 11.35 -19.39 -2.91
N VAL A 145 10.66 -18.81 -1.92
CA VAL A 145 10.84 -19.14 -0.49
C VAL A 145 9.65 -19.91 0.09
N LYS A 146 9.86 -20.52 1.26
CA LYS A 146 8.87 -21.40 1.91
C LYS A 146 7.69 -20.66 2.54
N HIS A 147 7.96 -19.50 3.14
CA HIS A 147 6.98 -18.71 3.90
C HIS A 147 6.99 -17.24 3.43
N PRO A 148 6.62 -16.96 2.17
CA PRO A 148 6.54 -15.59 1.68
C PRO A 148 5.48 -14.76 2.42
N GLU A 149 4.45 -15.38 2.97
CA GLU A 149 3.39 -14.75 3.78
C GLU A 149 3.89 -14.06 5.05
N ASP A 150 5.11 -14.40 5.49
CA ASP A 150 5.74 -13.77 6.65
C ASP A 150 6.39 -12.41 6.30
N VAL A 151 6.45 -12.04 5.02
CA VAL A 151 7.02 -10.78 4.54
C VAL A 151 5.92 -9.73 4.38
N ASP A 152 5.93 -8.74 5.26
CA ASP A 152 5.15 -7.52 5.17
C ASP A 152 5.99 -6.35 5.69
N MET A 153 6.69 -5.68 4.77
CA MET A 153 7.69 -4.66 5.09
C MET A 153 7.50 -3.41 4.26
N VAL A 154 7.83 -2.24 4.82
CA VAL A 154 7.81 -0.97 4.09
C VAL A 154 9.17 -0.32 4.16
N ILE A 155 9.81 -0.14 3.01
CA ILE A 155 11.16 0.38 2.90
C ILE A 155 11.12 1.87 2.57
N PHE A 156 11.73 2.67 3.45
CA PHE A 156 12.09 4.06 3.27
C PHE A 156 13.56 4.13 2.88
N ARG A 157 13.81 4.33 1.58
CA ARG A 157 15.15 4.48 1.02
C ARG A 157 15.46 5.96 0.82
N GLU A 158 16.59 6.42 1.35
CA GLU A 158 17.17 7.73 1.03
C GLU A 158 17.43 7.83 -0.48
N ASN A 159 17.07 8.93 -1.14
CA ASN A 159 17.00 8.99 -2.60
C ASN A 159 17.79 10.16 -3.23
N THR A 160 18.54 10.92 -2.44
CA THR A 160 19.20 12.18 -2.86
C THR A 160 20.71 12.21 -2.62
N GLU A 161 21.25 11.35 -1.76
CA GLU A 161 22.67 11.30 -1.42
C GLU A 161 23.25 9.89 -1.69
N ASP A 162 24.22 9.46 -0.86
CA ASP A 162 24.97 8.22 -0.97
C ASP A 162 25.81 8.18 -2.26
N ILE A 163 26.40 7.03 -2.58
CA ILE A 163 27.16 6.78 -3.81
C ILE A 163 26.33 7.00 -5.08
N TYR A 164 25.00 7.03 -4.97
CA TYR A 164 24.07 7.35 -6.07
C TYR A 164 24.14 8.82 -6.52
N ALA A 165 24.84 9.69 -5.78
CA ALA A 165 25.15 11.04 -6.24
C ALA A 165 25.96 11.06 -7.55
N GLY A 166 26.62 9.95 -7.93
CA GLY A 166 27.35 9.84 -9.20
C GLY A 166 28.61 10.72 -9.25
N ILE A 167 29.16 11.07 -8.09
CA ILE A 167 30.39 11.86 -7.97
C ILE A 167 31.57 10.91 -8.08
N GLU A 168 32.04 10.69 -9.30
CA GLU A 168 33.13 9.76 -9.58
C GLU A 168 34.02 10.18 -10.76
N TRP A 169 35.24 9.66 -10.78
CA TRP A 169 36.22 9.88 -11.85
C TRP A 169 36.84 8.57 -12.30
N ALA A 170 36.89 8.39 -13.62
CA ALA A 170 37.43 7.22 -14.27
C ALA A 170 38.95 7.07 -14.04
N ALA A 171 39.41 5.83 -13.93
CA ALA A 171 40.84 5.52 -13.79
C ALA A 171 41.66 6.11 -14.95
N GLY A 172 42.83 6.67 -14.63
CA GLY A 172 43.77 7.24 -15.60
C GLY A 172 43.47 8.69 -16.04
N SER A 173 42.29 9.24 -15.72
CA SER A 173 41.94 10.62 -16.05
C SER A 173 42.81 11.65 -15.33
N ALA A 174 42.85 12.89 -15.82
CA ALA A 174 43.58 13.96 -15.16
C ALA A 174 42.95 14.34 -13.82
N GLU A 175 41.62 14.26 -13.74
CA GLU A 175 40.81 14.57 -12.56
C GLU A 175 41.06 13.57 -11.44
N VAL A 176 41.01 12.26 -11.72
CA VAL A 176 41.23 11.24 -10.68
C VAL A 176 42.64 11.32 -10.10
N LYS A 177 43.65 11.65 -10.94
CA LYS A 177 45.03 11.87 -10.47
C LYS A 177 45.14 13.04 -9.50
N LYS A 178 44.43 14.14 -9.76
CA LYS A 178 44.36 15.28 -8.84
C LYS A 178 43.70 14.90 -7.52
N VAL A 179 42.59 14.16 -7.57
CA VAL A 179 41.88 13.70 -6.36
C VAL A 179 42.76 12.76 -5.54
N ILE A 180 43.43 11.79 -6.17
CA ILE A 180 44.35 10.86 -5.48
C ILE A 180 45.53 11.63 -4.87
N ALA A 181 46.13 12.55 -5.61
CA ALA A 181 47.23 13.37 -5.12
C ALA A 181 46.82 14.21 -3.90
N PHE A 182 45.63 14.83 -3.93
CA PHE A 182 45.04 15.53 -2.79
C PHE A 182 44.86 14.60 -1.58
N LEU A 183 44.24 13.43 -1.78
CA LEU A 183 44.01 12.47 -0.69
C LEU A 183 45.33 12.00 -0.06
N GLN A 184 46.36 11.76 -0.86
CA GLN A 184 47.65 11.27 -0.35
C GLN A 184 48.50 12.38 0.27
N SER A 185 48.60 13.54 -0.39
CA SER A 185 49.55 14.59 -0.02
C SER A 185 49.00 15.51 1.06
N GLU A 186 47.72 15.87 0.98
CA GLU A 186 47.08 16.82 1.90
C GLU A 186 46.35 16.09 3.04
N MET A 187 45.65 15.01 2.72
CA MET A 187 44.83 14.28 3.70
C MET A 187 45.54 13.08 4.35
N GLY A 188 46.79 12.79 3.95
CA GLY A 188 47.61 11.71 4.51
C GLY A 188 47.04 10.31 4.29
N VAL A 189 46.22 10.09 3.25
CA VAL A 189 45.58 8.80 2.99
C VAL A 189 46.59 7.80 2.43
N THR A 190 46.88 6.76 3.20
CA THR A 190 47.78 5.65 2.80
C THR A 190 47.05 4.38 2.38
N LYS A 191 45.72 4.37 2.45
CA LYS A 191 44.89 3.15 2.29
C LYS A 191 44.49 2.84 0.84
N ILE A 192 44.80 3.72 -0.12
CA ILE A 192 44.57 3.44 -1.54
C ILE A 192 45.60 2.39 -1.98
N ARG A 193 45.14 1.16 -2.21
CA ARG A 193 46.04 0.02 -2.47
C ARG A 193 46.79 0.13 -3.80
N PHE A 194 46.16 0.68 -4.84
CA PHE A 194 46.67 0.78 -6.21
C PHE A 194 46.36 2.16 -6.80
N PRO A 195 47.04 3.25 -6.37
CA PRO A 195 46.68 4.61 -6.76
C PRO A 195 46.76 4.86 -8.28
N GLU A 196 47.72 4.24 -8.98
CA GLU A 196 47.92 4.47 -10.42
C GLU A 196 46.80 3.93 -11.32
N SER A 197 45.98 3.01 -10.81
CA SER A 197 44.96 2.30 -11.60
C SER A 197 43.55 2.34 -10.97
N SER A 198 43.34 3.19 -9.96
CA SER A 198 42.05 3.31 -9.28
C SER A 198 41.17 4.38 -9.94
N GLY A 199 39.89 4.05 -10.17
CA GLY A 199 38.83 5.06 -10.19
C GLY A 199 38.48 5.49 -8.78
N ILE A 200 37.92 6.68 -8.60
CA ILE A 200 37.52 7.19 -7.27
C ILE A 200 36.06 7.64 -7.33
N GLY A 201 35.28 7.18 -6.36
CA GLY A 201 33.90 7.64 -6.11
C GLY A 201 33.77 8.24 -4.71
N ILE A 202 32.83 9.17 -4.54
CA ILE A 202 32.55 9.86 -3.27
C ILE A 202 31.17 9.45 -2.76
N LYS A 203 31.09 9.05 -1.48
CA LYS A 203 29.85 8.71 -0.78
C LYS A 203 29.52 9.77 0.29
N PRO A 204 28.78 10.83 -0.06
CA PRO A 204 28.26 11.78 0.92
C PRO A 204 27.04 11.19 1.65
N VAL A 205 26.94 11.44 2.96
CA VAL A 205 25.76 11.18 3.78
C VAL A 205 25.66 12.30 4.81
N SER A 206 24.55 13.04 4.81
CA SER A 206 24.34 14.19 5.69
C SER A 206 23.36 13.90 6.84
N SER A 207 23.43 14.74 7.88
CA SER A 207 22.45 14.75 8.96
C SER A 207 21.07 15.13 8.44
N GLU A 208 20.98 16.15 7.61
CA GLU A 208 19.72 16.69 7.09
C GLU A 208 18.98 15.66 6.24
N GLY A 209 19.67 14.99 5.32
CA GLY A 209 19.09 13.93 4.49
C GLY A 209 18.71 12.68 5.28
N THR A 210 19.52 12.30 6.26
CA THR A 210 19.19 11.20 7.18
C THR A 210 17.94 11.52 7.99
N GLU A 211 17.92 12.68 8.65
CA GLU A 211 16.86 13.04 9.58
C GLU A 211 15.51 13.18 8.89
N ARG A 212 15.44 13.80 7.70
CA ARG A 212 14.20 13.89 6.93
C ARG A 212 13.64 12.52 6.53
N LEU A 213 14.49 11.60 6.11
CA LEU A 213 14.07 10.23 5.78
C LEU A 213 13.56 9.49 7.01
N VAL A 214 14.33 9.48 8.11
CA VAL A 214 13.98 8.73 9.32
C VAL A 214 12.72 9.31 9.96
N ARG A 215 12.55 10.64 9.95
CA ARG A 215 11.32 11.30 10.38
C ARG A 215 10.11 10.80 9.59
N ALA A 216 10.21 10.75 8.26
CA ALA A 216 9.14 10.23 7.41
C ALA A 216 8.83 8.74 7.72
N ALA A 217 9.84 7.92 7.94
CA ALA A 217 9.66 6.50 8.29
C ALA A 217 8.99 6.30 9.66
N ILE A 218 9.40 7.06 10.68
CA ILE A 218 8.78 7.02 12.01
C ILE A 218 7.34 7.53 11.94
N GLN A 219 7.09 8.65 11.27
CA GLN A 219 5.75 9.19 11.11
C GLN A 219 4.83 8.20 10.38
N TYR A 220 5.33 7.54 9.33
CA TYR A 220 4.59 6.49 8.65
C TYR A 220 4.24 5.31 9.58
N ALA A 221 5.20 4.88 10.42
CA ALA A 221 4.93 3.83 11.39
C ALA A 221 3.86 4.23 12.42
N ILE A 222 3.84 5.50 12.85
CA ILE A 222 2.82 6.06 13.75
C ILE A 222 1.45 6.07 13.05
N ASP A 223 1.37 6.62 11.84
CA ASP A 223 0.12 6.82 11.11
C ASP A 223 -0.55 5.49 10.70
N ASN A 224 0.23 4.40 10.63
CA ASN A 224 -0.23 3.07 10.23
C ASN A 224 -0.17 2.03 11.35
N ASP A 225 0.04 2.45 12.61
CA ASP A 225 0.12 1.58 13.80
C ASP A 225 1.11 0.40 13.65
N LEU A 226 2.28 0.67 13.10
CA LEU A 226 3.30 -0.35 12.82
C LEU A 226 4.26 -0.52 13.99
N PRO A 227 4.69 -1.77 14.30
CA PRO A 227 5.37 -2.08 15.56
C PRO A 227 6.81 -1.59 15.65
N SER A 228 7.50 -1.35 14.53
CA SER A 228 8.92 -1.00 14.56
C SER A 228 9.44 -0.29 13.31
N VAL A 229 10.51 0.48 13.50
CA VAL A 229 11.37 1.03 12.44
C VAL A 229 12.78 0.48 12.62
N THR A 230 13.34 -0.15 11.58
CA THR A 230 14.70 -0.69 11.58
C THR A 230 15.62 0.15 10.72
N LEU A 231 16.65 0.74 11.32
CA LEU A 231 17.72 1.46 10.65
C LEU A 231 18.73 0.45 10.08
N VAL A 232 18.76 0.29 8.76
CA VAL A 232 19.69 -0.66 8.11
C VAL A 232 20.92 0.07 7.58
N HIS A 233 22.10 -0.42 7.97
CA HIS A 233 23.36 0.30 7.70
C HIS A 233 24.59 -0.62 7.78
N LYS A 234 25.74 -0.23 7.25
CA LYS A 234 27.05 -0.90 7.38
C LYS A 234 28.03 -0.08 8.20
N GLY A 235 27.53 0.48 9.29
CA GLY A 235 28.26 1.45 10.13
C GLY A 235 29.44 0.86 10.93
N ASN A 236 29.56 -0.46 11.02
CA ASN A 236 30.74 -1.10 11.61
C ASN A 236 32.00 -0.92 10.75
N ILE A 237 31.85 -0.79 9.43
CA ILE A 237 32.94 -0.50 8.48
C ILE A 237 32.96 0.99 8.13
N MET A 238 31.82 1.54 7.73
CA MET A 238 31.68 2.93 7.27
C MET A 238 31.17 3.85 8.38
N LYS A 239 32.00 4.09 9.39
CA LYS A 239 31.61 4.77 10.65
C LYS A 239 31.05 6.18 10.46
N TYR A 240 31.59 6.95 9.52
CA TYR A 240 31.29 8.38 9.35
C TYR A 240 30.22 8.68 8.28
N THR A 241 29.68 7.64 7.64
CA THR A 241 28.57 7.77 6.68
C THR A 241 27.41 6.89 7.15
N GLU A 242 27.55 5.57 7.05
CA GLU A 242 26.50 4.64 7.47
C GLU A 242 26.38 4.50 8.99
N GLY A 243 27.48 4.65 9.73
CA GLY A 243 27.44 4.75 11.19
C GLY A 243 26.79 6.07 11.64
N ALA A 244 27.04 7.15 10.91
CA ALA A 244 26.43 8.45 11.16
C ALA A 244 24.91 8.41 10.89
N PHE A 245 24.48 7.79 9.78
CA PHE A 245 23.06 7.55 9.47
C PHE A 245 22.32 6.91 10.65
N ARG A 246 22.87 5.81 11.20
CA ARG A 246 22.29 5.14 12.37
C ARG A 246 22.21 6.07 13.57
N ASN A 247 23.31 6.75 13.90
CA ASN A 247 23.38 7.61 15.08
C ASN A 247 22.38 8.77 15.00
N TRP A 248 22.36 9.49 13.87
CA TRP A 248 21.40 10.58 13.66
C TRP A 248 19.95 10.09 13.68
N GLY A 249 19.66 8.90 13.15
CA GLY A 249 18.33 8.30 13.24
C GLY A 249 17.88 8.02 14.68
N TYR A 250 18.77 7.47 15.52
CA TYR A 250 18.48 7.29 16.95
C TYR A 250 18.35 8.61 17.71
N ASP A 251 19.23 9.58 17.43
CA ASP A 251 19.20 10.89 18.07
C ASP A 251 17.89 11.62 17.75
N LEU A 252 17.43 11.55 16.49
CA LEU A 252 16.14 12.08 16.08
C LEU A 252 14.96 11.38 16.78
N ALA A 253 14.98 10.04 16.87
CA ALA A 253 13.92 9.30 17.57
C ALA A 253 13.80 9.72 19.05
N LYS A 254 14.92 9.97 19.72
CA LYS A 254 14.95 10.48 21.10
C LYS A 254 14.47 11.93 21.18
N ARG A 255 15.00 12.79 20.31
CA ARG A 255 14.80 14.25 20.36
C ARG A 255 13.40 14.68 19.93
N GLU A 256 12.86 14.10 18.86
CA GLU A 256 11.60 14.54 18.26
C GLU A 256 10.41 13.65 18.61
N PHE A 257 10.66 12.37 18.88
CA PHE A 257 9.59 11.39 19.16
C PHE A 257 9.60 10.89 20.61
N GLY A 258 10.45 11.45 21.48
CA GLY A 258 10.47 11.12 22.91
C GLY A 258 10.90 9.68 23.20
N GLY A 259 11.69 9.07 22.32
CA GLY A 259 12.15 7.71 22.49
C GLY A 259 13.07 7.51 23.69
N VAL A 260 12.88 6.40 24.41
CA VAL A 260 13.71 6.00 25.56
C VAL A 260 14.43 4.69 25.25
N GLU A 261 15.70 4.58 25.65
CA GLU A 261 16.49 3.36 25.44
C GLU A 261 15.90 2.14 26.15
N ILE A 262 15.93 1.00 25.47
CA ILE A 262 15.54 -0.30 25.99
C ILE A 262 16.79 -0.98 26.57
N ASP A 263 16.74 -1.44 27.81
CA ASP A 263 17.79 -2.24 28.47
C ASP A 263 19.21 -1.65 28.40
N GLY A 264 19.34 -0.32 28.37
CA GLY A 264 20.63 0.37 28.25
C GLY A 264 21.13 0.59 26.82
N GLY A 265 20.28 0.34 25.82
CA GLY A 265 20.51 0.68 24.41
C GLY A 265 21.14 -0.44 23.57
N PRO A 266 21.31 -0.22 22.24
CA PRO A 266 21.03 1.03 21.53
C PRO A 266 19.58 1.20 21.08
N TRP A 267 18.75 0.15 21.18
CA TRP A 267 17.35 0.23 20.73
C TRP A 267 16.54 1.19 21.59
N VAL A 268 15.56 1.83 20.95
CA VAL A 268 14.75 2.89 21.55
C VAL A 268 13.28 2.53 21.41
N LYS A 269 12.50 2.72 22.47
CA LYS A 269 11.04 2.58 22.46
C LYS A 269 10.39 3.96 22.49
N LEU A 270 9.52 4.22 21.54
CA LEU A 270 8.71 5.44 21.50
C LEU A 270 7.53 5.36 22.49
N PRO A 271 6.96 6.50 22.93
CA PRO A 271 5.84 6.53 23.88
C PRO A 271 4.60 5.76 23.42
N ASN A 272 4.37 5.65 22.11
CA ASN A 272 3.27 4.89 21.51
C ASN A 272 3.59 3.38 21.33
N GLY A 273 4.76 2.91 21.79
CA GLY A 273 5.12 1.50 21.79
C GLY A 273 5.99 1.05 20.63
N ILE A 274 6.17 1.87 19.59
CA ILE A 274 7.00 1.56 18.42
C ILE A 274 8.46 1.39 18.84
N VAL A 275 9.11 0.34 18.35
CA VAL A 275 10.53 0.07 18.59
C VAL A 275 11.37 0.60 17.43
N ILE A 276 12.29 1.50 17.73
CA ILE A 276 13.35 1.94 16.83
C ILE A 276 14.58 1.07 17.11
N LYS A 277 15.04 0.34 16.10
CA LYS A 277 16.16 -0.59 16.19
C LYS A 277 17.08 -0.46 14.99
N ASP A 278 18.21 -1.15 15.01
CA ASP A 278 19.16 -1.18 13.89
C ASP A 278 19.59 -2.60 13.54
N ALA A 279 19.97 -2.78 12.27
CA ALA A 279 20.55 -4.02 11.77
C ALA A 279 21.68 -3.70 10.79
N ILE A 280 22.78 -4.47 10.88
CA ILE A 280 23.86 -4.35 9.91
C ILE A 280 23.37 -4.89 8.55
N ALA A 281 23.61 -4.18 7.45
CA ALA A 281 23.03 -4.46 6.13
C ALA A 281 23.19 -5.91 5.63
N ASP A 282 24.36 -6.52 5.84
CA ASP A 282 24.61 -7.92 5.47
C ASP A 282 23.86 -8.92 6.35
N ILE A 283 23.66 -8.59 7.63
CA ILE A 283 22.81 -9.38 8.54
C ILE A 283 21.34 -9.17 8.18
N ALA A 284 20.92 -7.95 7.84
CA ALA A 284 19.55 -7.65 7.44
C ALA A 284 19.11 -8.50 6.25
N LEU A 285 19.96 -8.64 5.22
CA LEU A 285 19.70 -9.51 4.05
C LEU A 285 19.49 -10.99 4.43
N GLN A 286 20.15 -11.47 5.49
CA GLN A 286 19.90 -12.83 6.01
C GLN A 286 18.63 -12.90 6.84
N GLN A 287 18.40 -11.90 7.71
CA GLN A 287 17.30 -11.92 8.66
C GLN A 287 15.93 -11.69 8.00
N VAL A 288 15.86 -10.97 6.89
CA VAL A 288 14.59 -10.88 6.12
C VAL A 288 14.15 -12.23 5.54
N LEU A 289 15.07 -13.19 5.38
CA LEU A 289 14.75 -14.58 5.01
C LEU A 289 14.45 -15.45 6.24
N LEU A 290 15.26 -15.32 7.29
CA LEU A 290 15.22 -16.24 8.45
C LEU A 290 14.18 -15.83 9.50
N ARG A 291 13.88 -14.53 9.61
CA ARG A 291 13.07 -13.91 10.67
C ARG A 291 12.27 -12.72 10.11
N ALA A 292 11.61 -12.92 8.96
CA ALA A 292 10.87 -11.87 8.26
C ALA A 292 9.91 -11.09 9.17
N LYS A 293 9.17 -11.78 10.07
CA LYS A 293 8.22 -11.18 11.02
C LYS A 293 8.81 -10.17 11.99
N GLU A 294 10.14 -10.17 12.17
CA GLU A 294 10.79 -9.20 13.04
C GLU A 294 10.95 -7.83 12.36
N PHE A 295 10.74 -7.71 11.05
CA PHE A 295 10.87 -6.45 10.32
C PHE A 295 9.48 -5.91 9.95
N SER A 296 9.33 -4.58 10.01
CA SER A 296 8.10 -3.89 9.60
C SER A 296 8.47 -2.67 8.75
N VAL A 297 8.74 -1.51 9.34
CA VAL A 297 9.30 -0.38 8.61
C VAL A 297 10.83 -0.47 8.60
N ILE A 298 11.44 -0.19 7.46
CA ILE A 298 12.90 -0.17 7.28
C ILE A 298 13.29 1.20 6.77
N ALA A 299 14.20 1.90 7.45
CA ALA A 299 14.81 3.13 6.95
C ALA A 299 16.28 2.88 6.65
N THR A 300 16.74 3.25 5.45
CA THR A 300 18.09 2.92 4.98
C THR A 300 18.61 3.89 3.92
N LEU A 301 19.93 3.91 3.74
CA LEU A 301 20.60 4.68 2.70
C LEU A 301 20.27 4.18 1.29
N ASN A 302 20.57 5.01 0.29
CA ASN A 302 20.21 4.81 -1.11
C ASN A 302 20.63 3.43 -1.66
N LEU A 303 21.91 3.06 -1.54
CA LEU A 303 22.42 1.80 -2.10
C LEU A 303 21.84 0.57 -1.38
N ASN A 304 21.83 0.60 -0.05
CA ASN A 304 21.29 -0.49 0.75
C ASN A 304 19.79 -0.69 0.48
N GLY A 305 19.05 0.41 0.31
CA GLY A 305 17.63 0.40 0.00
C GLY A 305 17.34 -0.22 -1.36
N ASP A 306 18.17 0.05 -2.36
CA ASP A 306 18.08 -0.58 -3.69
C ASP A 306 18.14 -2.11 -3.56
N TYR A 307 19.25 -2.60 -3.00
CA TYR A 307 19.52 -4.03 -2.87
C TYR A 307 18.47 -4.74 -2.03
N LEU A 308 18.08 -4.15 -0.89
CA LEU A 308 17.12 -4.75 0.01
C LEU A 308 15.71 -4.79 -0.59
N SER A 309 15.30 -3.73 -1.29
CA SER A 309 13.97 -3.68 -1.93
C SER A 309 13.84 -4.69 -3.06
N ASP A 310 14.88 -4.88 -3.87
CA ASP A 310 14.89 -5.87 -4.95
C ASP A 310 14.94 -7.30 -4.39
N ALA A 311 15.74 -7.54 -3.34
CA ALA A 311 15.82 -8.83 -2.68
C ALA A 311 14.47 -9.25 -2.06
N LEU A 312 13.79 -8.32 -1.37
CA LEU A 312 12.48 -8.56 -0.79
C LEU A 312 11.40 -8.77 -1.87
N ALA A 313 11.42 -7.97 -2.94
CA ALA A 313 10.52 -8.17 -4.08
C ALA A 313 10.71 -9.56 -4.71
N ALA A 314 11.95 -10.03 -4.86
CA ALA A 314 12.24 -11.39 -5.32
C ALA A 314 11.72 -12.46 -4.34
N GLN A 315 11.89 -12.25 -3.05
CA GLN A 315 11.43 -13.16 -1.99
C GLN A 315 9.92 -13.39 -2.04
N VAL A 316 9.12 -12.34 -2.24
CA VAL A 316 7.66 -12.47 -2.34
C VAL A 316 7.16 -12.88 -3.73
N GLY A 317 8.06 -13.19 -4.67
CA GLY A 317 7.70 -13.49 -6.07
C GLY A 317 7.22 -12.26 -6.85
N GLY A 318 7.48 -11.07 -6.33
CA GLY A 318 6.87 -9.81 -6.71
C GLY A 318 7.66 -8.93 -7.67
N ILE A 319 8.75 -9.41 -8.29
CA ILE A 319 9.59 -8.56 -9.19
C ILE A 319 8.76 -7.85 -10.27
N GLY A 320 7.75 -8.51 -10.82
CA GLY A 320 6.87 -7.93 -11.86
C GLY A 320 5.72 -7.07 -11.31
N ILE A 321 5.48 -7.09 -9.99
CA ILE A 321 4.31 -6.44 -9.37
C ILE A 321 4.67 -5.49 -8.22
N ALA A 322 5.95 -5.32 -7.90
CA ALA A 322 6.40 -4.44 -6.83
C ALA A 322 5.95 -3.00 -7.11
N PRO A 323 5.28 -2.31 -6.18
CA PRO A 323 4.96 -0.91 -6.35
C PRO A 323 6.10 -0.01 -5.86
N GLY A 324 6.03 1.27 -6.20
CA GLY A 324 6.99 2.25 -5.72
C GLY A 324 6.54 3.70 -5.85
N ALA A 325 7.07 4.52 -4.96
CA ALA A 325 6.88 5.97 -4.98
C ALA A 325 8.17 6.70 -4.66
N ASN A 326 8.29 7.93 -5.18
CA ASN A 326 9.33 8.88 -4.84
C ASN A 326 8.64 10.13 -4.29
N ILE A 327 8.88 10.48 -3.03
CA ILE A 327 8.06 11.42 -2.28
C ILE A 327 8.94 12.46 -1.58
N ASN A 328 8.51 13.71 -1.65
CA ASN A 328 8.91 14.77 -0.74
C ASN A 328 7.71 15.10 0.15
N TYR A 329 7.74 14.65 1.40
CA TYR A 329 6.62 14.86 2.33
C TYR A 329 6.48 16.32 2.77
N ASP A 330 7.53 17.13 2.65
CA ASP A 330 7.52 18.55 3.07
C ASP A 330 6.86 19.44 2.01
N SER A 331 7.15 19.20 0.73
CA SER A 331 6.55 19.95 -0.39
C SER A 331 5.24 19.34 -0.90
N GLY A 332 4.99 18.06 -0.59
CA GLY A 332 3.86 17.29 -1.08
C GLY A 332 4.07 16.69 -2.46
N HIS A 333 5.20 16.96 -3.11
CA HIS A 333 5.54 16.37 -4.40
C HIS A 333 5.67 14.85 -4.28
N ALA A 334 4.95 14.11 -5.11
CA ALA A 334 5.01 12.65 -5.12
C ALA A 334 4.87 12.11 -6.55
N ILE A 335 5.82 11.26 -6.94
CA ILE A 335 5.78 10.51 -8.19
C ILE A 335 5.74 9.02 -7.88
N PHE A 336 4.60 8.41 -8.18
CA PHE A 336 4.38 6.98 -8.14
C PHE A 336 4.88 6.35 -9.44
N GLU A 337 5.46 5.15 -9.39
CA GLU A 337 6.11 4.59 -10.57
C GLU A 337 5.94 3.07 -10.73
N ALA A 338 5.85 2.62 -11.98
CA ALA A 338 6.21 1.25 -12.33
C ALA A 338 7.70 1.03 -12.02
N THR A 339 8.02 -0.08 -11.36
CA THR A 339 9.37 -0.33 -10.83
C THR A 339 10.23 -1.17 -11.76
N HIS A 340 9.61 -1.88 -12.70
CA HIS A 340 10.29 -2.67 -13.72
C HIS A 340 10.77 -1.81 -14.89
N GLY A 341 11.64 -2.37 -15.74
CA GLY A 341 12.11 -1.71 -16.96
C GLY A 341 11.06 -1.64 -18.08
N THR A 342 11.49 -1.11 -19.23
CA THR A 342 10.62 -0.84 -20.40
C THR A 342 10.35 -2.06 -21.28
N ALA A 343 11.11 -3.15 -21.09
CA ALA A 343 10.99 -4.42 -21.80
C ALA A 343 10.59 -4.30 -23.31
N PRO A 344 11.39 -3.62 -24.16
CA PRO A 344 10.97 -3.23 -25.52
C PRO A 344 10.46 -4.38 -26.40
N LYS A 345 10.97 -5.60 -26.20
CA LYS A 345 10.51 -6.82 -26.90
C LYS A 345 9.03 -7.17 -26.71
N TYR A 346 8.38 -6.63 -25.68
CA TYR A 346 6.97 -6.87 -25.35
C TYR A 346 6.08 -5.65 -25.55
N ALA A 347 6.62 -4.53 -26.00
CA ALA A 347 5.85 -3.31 -26.23
C ALA A 347 4.74 -3.53 -27.28
N ASP A 348 3.55 -3.01 -26.98
CA ASP A 348 2.34 -3.06 -27.81
C ASP A 348 1.83 -4.47 -28.10
N LYS A 349 2.18 -5.44 -27.23
CA LYS A 349 1.73 -6.84 -27.38
C LYS A 349 0.59 -7.21 -26.45
N ASP A 350 0.17 -6.32 -25.56
CA ASP A 350 -0.88 -6.61 -24.56
C ASP A 350 -0.55 -7.88 -23.74
N MET A 351 0.72 -8.07 -23.37
CA MET A 351 1.19 -9.29 -22.72
C MET A 351 1.62 -9.13 -21.26
N VAL A 352 2.19 -7.99 -20.88
CA VAL A 352 2.88 -7.82 -19.60
C VAL A 352 1.94 -7.58 -18.43
N ASN A 353 2.42 -7.84 -17.22
CA ASN A 353 1.67 -7.63 -15.99
C ASN A 353 1.57 -6.13 -15.64
N PRO A 354 0.36 -5.55 -15.52
CA PRO A 354 0.20 -4.13 -15.19
C PRO A 354 0.23 -3.84 -13.68
N SER A 355 0.38 -4.88 -12.84
CA SER A 355 0.18 -4.75 -11.39
C SER A 355 1.15 -3.80 -10.71
N SER A 356 2.42 -3.73 -11.13
CA SER A 356 3.40 -2.80 -10.52
C SER A 356 2.91 -1.35 -10.61
N MET A 357 2.57 -0.88 -11.81
CA MET A 357 2.06 0.48 -12.01
C MET A 357 0.70 0.70 -11.33
N THR A 358 -0.15 -0.33 -11.33
CA THR A 358 -1.49 -0.27 -10.70
C THR A 358 -1.41 -0.19 -9.18
N LEU A 359 -0.54 -0.98 -8.55
CA LEU A 359 -0.28 -0.94 -7.11
C LEU A 359 0.44 0.36 -6.70
N SER A 360 1.31 0.91 -7.55
CA SER A 360 1.82 2.28 -7.37
C SER A 360 0.70 3.32 -7.45
N GLY A 361 -0.29 3.11 -8.32
CA GLY A 361 -1.54 3.88 -8.34
C GLY A 361 -2.38 3.71 -7.06
N ALA A 362 -2.41 2.53 -6.45
CA ALA A 362 -3.04 2.32 -5.15
C ALA A 362 -2.31 3.09 -4.03
N MET A 363 -0.96 3.10 -4.04
CA MET A 363 -0.17 3.95 -3.15
C MET A 363 -0.50 5.45 -3.35
N MET A 364 -0.68 5.88 -4.61
CA MET A 364 -1.08 7.25 -4.95
C MET A 364 -2.45 7.61 -4.35
N LEU A 365 -3.43 6.71 -4.48
CA LEU A 365 -4.75 6.88 -3.88
C LEU A 365 -4.66 6.99 -2.35
N ARG A 366 -3.87 6.13 -1.68
CA ARG A 366 -3.65 6.23 -0.22
C ARG A 366 -2.99 7.55 0.17
N TYR A 367 -1.99 8.00 -0.56
CA TYR A 367 -1.30 9.27 -0.32
C TYR A 367 -2.24 10.49 -0.45
N MET A 368 -3.23 10.41 -1.35
CA MET A 368 -4.30 11.41 -1.48
C MET A 368 -5.43 11.27 -0.44
N GLY A 369 -5.33 10.33 0.51
CA GLY A 369 -6.36 10.04 1.51
C GLY A 369 -7.57 9.29 0.96
N TRP A 370 -7.45 8.62 -0.19
CA TRP A 370 -8.51 7.86 -0.86
C TRP A 370 -8.35 6.36 -0.62
N GLY A 371 -8.26 5.97 0.64
CA GLY A 371 -7.93 4.60 1.08
C GLY A 371 -8.92 3.54 0.58
N GLU A 372 -10.22 3.85 0.54
CA GLU A 372 -11.26 2.91 0.11
C GLU A 372 -11.09 2.49 -1.36
N ALA A 373 -10.65 3.40 -2.22
CA ALA A 373 -10.35 3.08 -3.62
C ALA A 373 -9.06 2.27 -3.75
N ALA A 374 -8.05 2.56 -2.95
CA ALA A 374 -6.81 1.77 -2.92
C ALA A 374 -7.06 0.33 -2.46
N ASP A 375 -7.90 0.13 -1.44
CA ASP A 375 -8.29 -1.18 -0.94
C ASP A 375 -8.99 -2.01 -2.03
N LEU A 376 -9.86 -1.40 -2.85
CA LEU A 376 -10.49 -2.08 -3.99
C LEU A 376 -9.49 -2.55 -5.04
N VAL A 377 -8.47 -1.73 -5.36
CA VAL A 377 -7.42 -2.09 -6.31
C VAL A 377 -6.61 -3.29 -5.80
N GLU A 378 -6.13 -3.19 -4.57
CA GLU A 378 -5.36 -4.25 -3.93
C GLU A 378 -6.17 -5.54 -3.81
N HIS A 379 -7.45 -5.43 -3.46
CA HIS A 379 -8.36 -6.56 -3.42
C HIS A 379 -8.58 -7.19 -4.79
N GLY A 380 -8.85 -6.38 -5.81
CA GLY A 380 -9.06 -6.86 -7.18
C GLY A 380 -7.86 -7.65 -7.71
N ILE A 381 -6.64 -7.13 -7.49
CA ILE A 381 -5.39 -7.81 -7.86
C ILE A 381 -5.24 -9.12 -7.09
N SER A 382 -5.45 -9.12 -5.77
CA SER A 382 -5.40 -10.33 -4.96
C SER A 382 -6.44 -11.37 -5.42
N GLY A 383 -7.65 -10.92 -5.77
CA GLY A 383 -8.73 -11.77 -6.25
C GLY A 383 -8.42 -12.44 -7.58
N ALA A 384 -7.93 -11.68 -8.57
CA ALA A 384 -7.54 -12.20 -9.88
C ALA A 384 -6.39 -13.21 -9.78
N ILE A 385 -5.36 -12.92 -8.98
CA ILE A 385 -4.23 -13.84 -8.73
C ILE A 385 -4.70 -15.12 -8.04
N THR A 386 -5.54 -15.01 -7.00
CA THR A 386 -6.09 -16.16 -6.27
C THR A 386 -6.97 -17.04 -7.17
N ALA A 387 -7.74 -16.42 -8.07
CA ALA A 387 -8.52 -17.11 -9.10
C ALA A 387 -7.63 -17.75 -10.20
N LYS A 388 -6.31 -17.53 -10.16
CA LYS A 388 -5.34 -17.96 -11.15
C LYS A 388 -5.63 -17.43 -12.56
N THR A 389 -6.31 -16.30 -12.66
CA THR A 389 -6.51 -15.58 -13.93
C THR A 389 -5.42 -14.52 -14.01
N VAL A 390 -4.31 -14.84 -14.67
CA VAL A 390 -3.05 -14.09 -14.56
C VAL A 390 -2.35 -13.93 -15.91
N THR A 391 -1.46 -12.95 -15.99
CA THR A 391 -0.59 -12.74 -17.15
C THR A 391 0.51 -13.82 -17.25
N TYR A 392 1.20 -13.88 -18.40
CA TYR A 392 2.12 -14.97 -18.76
C TYR A 392 3.28 -15.19 -17.76
N ASP A 393 3.69 -14.14 -17.06
CA ASP A 393 4.80 -14.12 -16.11
C ASP A 393 4.50 -14.98 -14.88
N PHE A 394 3.24 -14.96 -14.40
CA PHE A 394 2.76 -15.85 -13.35
C PHE A 394 2.27 -17.19 -13.88
N GLU A 395 1.55 -17.22 -14.99
CA GLU A 395 0.97 -18.47 -15.52
C GLU A 395 2.03 -19.56 -15.73
N ARG A 396 3.19 -19.22 -16.29
CA ARG A 396 4.30 -20.15 -16.51
C ARG A 396 4.87 -20.79 -15.23
N LEU A 397 4.54 -20.25 -14.06
CA LEU A 397 4.97 -20.73 -12.73
C LEU A 397 3.83 -21.37 -11.93
N MET A 398 2.59 -21.29 -12.41
CA MET A 398 1.39 -21.76 -11.71
C MET A 398 0.78 -22.98 -12.38
N LYS A 399 0.41 -24.00 -11.61
CA LYS A 399 -0.36 -25.14 -12.13
C LYS A 399 -1.83 -24.79 -12.26
N GLY A 400 -2.38 -24.99 -13.46
CA GLY A 400 -3.80 -24.80 -13.77
C GLY A 400 -4.23 -23.33 -13.74
N ALA A 401 -3.35 -22.41 -14.12
CA ALA A 401 -3.69 -21.01 -14.29
C ALA A 401 -4.27 -20.73 -15.68
N THR A 402 -5.15 -19.74 -15.76
CA THR A 402 -5.68 -19.21 -17.01
C THR A 402 -4.84 -18.01 -17.41
N LYS A 403 -4.08 -18.16 -18.51
CA LYS A 403 -3.31 -17.07 -19.10
C LYS A 403 -4.25 -16.04 -19.74
N VAL A 404 -4.09 -14.78 -19.37
CA VAL A 404 -4.79 -13.63 -19.97
C VAL A 404 -3.82 -12.55 -20.46
N SER A 405 -4.31 -11.65 -21.31
CA SER A 405 -3.57 -10.47 -21.80
C SER A 405 -3.44 -9.37 -20.73
N THR A 406 -2.69 -8.28 -20.99
CA THR A 406 -2.59 -7.12 -20.08
C THR A 406 -3.96 -6.49 -19.82
N SER A 407 -4.73 -6.25 -20.89
CA SER A 407 -6.07 -5.68 -20.81
C SER A 407 -7.07 -6.61 -20.13
N GLU A 408 -7.10 -7.89 -20.51
CA GLU A 408 -7.98 -8.90 -19.90
C GLU A 408 -7.67 -9.11 -18.40
N PHE A 409 -6.40 -9.00 -17.99
CA PHE A 409 -6.05 -9.02 -16.57
C PHE A 409 -6.62 -7.78 -15.85
N GLY A 410 -6.59 -6.61 -16.48
CA GLY A 410 -7.24 -5.40 -15.97
C GLY A 410 -8.75 -5.61 -15.75
N ASP A 411 -9.43 -6.23 -16.71
CA ASP A 411 -10.85 -6.57 -16.60
C ASP A 411 -11.12 -7.58 -15.47
N ALA A 412 -10.27 -8.61 -15.34
CA ALA A 412 -10.35 -9.58 -14.25
C ALA A 412 -10.20 -8.90 -12.88
N VAL A 413 -9.25 -7.98 -12.73
CA VAL A 413 -9.05 -7.20 -11.51
C VAL A 413 -10.30 -6.37 -11.19
N ILE A 414 -10.87 -5.66 -12.16
CA ILE A 414 -12.09 -4.86 -11.98
C ILE A 414 -13.25 -5.75 -11.53
N ALA A 415 -13.45 -6.91 -12.16
CA ALA A 415 -14.50 -7.86 -11.78
C ALA A 415 -14.33 -8.38 -10.33
N HIS A 416 -13.08 -8.51 -9.88
CA HIS A 416 -12.78 -8.91 -8.50
C HIS A 416 -12.93 -7.80 -7.47
N MET A 417 -13.07 -6.52 -7.88
CA MET A 417 -13.39 -5.45 -6.94
C MET A 417 -14.79 -5.64 -6.32
N ASP A 418 -15.73 -6.35 -6.98
CA ASP A 418 -17.17 -6.47 -6.65
C ASP A 418 -17.51 -7.36 -5.45
N LYS A 419 -16.54 -8.09 -4.89
CA LYS A 419 -16.77 -8.86 -3.68
C LYS A 419 -16.64 -7.94 -2.46
N ASP A 420 -17.74 -7.78 -1.73
CA ASP A 420 -17.72 -7.11 -0.41
C ASP A 420 -17.08 -8.08 0.58
N VAL A 421 -15.74 -8.11 0.56
CA VAL A 421 -14.89 -9.07 1.30
C VAL A 421 -15.27 -9.16 2.76
N GLU A 422 -15.55 -8.00 3.35
CA GLU A 422 -15.84 -7.89 4.77
C GLU A 422 -17.25 -8.49 5.06
N ALA A 423 -18.16 -8.52 4.07
CA ALA A 423 -19.42 -9.26 4.11
C ALA A 423 -19.22 -10.77 3.88
N ASP A 424 -18.35 -11.18 2.96
CA ASP A 424 -18.02 -12.60 2.74
C ASP A 424 -17.31 -13.20 3.97
N GLN A 425 -16.40 -12.45 4.60
CA GLN A 425 -15.71 -12.81 5.84
C GLN A 425 -16.69 -12.88 7.01
N TYR A 426 -17.66 -11.96 7.08
CA TYR A 426 -18.75 -12.02 8.05
C TYR A 426 -19.58 -13.29 7.86
N ASP A 427 -19.97 -13.60 6.62
CA ASP A 427 -20.76 -14.79 6.31
C ASP A 427 -19.98 -16.09 6.62
N GLN A 428 -18.67 -16.12 6.36
CA GLN A 428 -17.78 -17.23 6.74
C GLN A 428 -17.67 -17.40 8.27
N LEU A 429 -17.50 -16.30 9.00
CA LEU A 429 -17.46 -16.31 10.46
C LEU A 429 -18.79 -16.79 11.05
N ALA A 430 -19.91 -16.32 10.51
CA ALA A 430 -21.25 -16.75 10.93
C ALA A 430 -21.48 -18.25 10.68
N ALA A 431 -21.06 -18.77 9.52
CA ALA A 431 -21.17 -20.19 9.19
C ALA A 431 -20.31 -21.07 10.13
N SER A 432 -19.05 -20.70 10.34
CA SER A 432 -18.15 -21.43 11.25
C SER A 432 -18.62 -21.37 12.71
N PHE A 433 -19.16 -20.23 13.14
CA PHE A 433 -19.78 -20.10 14.45
C PHE A 433 -20.94 -21.09 14.63
N VAL A 434 -21.85 -21.19 13.64
CA VAL A 434 -22.99 -22.12 13.71
C VAL A 434 -22.51 -23.56 13.84
N GLU A 435 -21.48 -23.96 13.09
CA GLU A 435 -20.90 -25.31 13.18
C GLU A 435 -20.33 -25.61 14.58
N PHE A 436 -19.55 -24.70 15.15
CA PHE A 436 -19.03 -24.85 16.52
C PHE A 436 -20.12 -24.82 17.59
N PHE A 437 -21.13 -23.99 17.37
CA PHE A 437 -22.22 -23.86 18.30
C PHE A 437 -23.12 -25.10 18.27
N GLU A 438 -23.43 -25.65 17.09
CA GLU A 438 -24.25 -26.85 16.91
C GLU A 438 -23.57 -28.12 17.45
N SER A 439 -22.26 -28.24 17.29
CA SER A 439 -21.48 -29.38 17.80
C SER A 439 -21.32 -29.44 19.31
N GLY A 440 -21.61 -28.35 20.04
CA GLY A 440 -21.59 -28.34 21.50
C GLY A 440 -22.81 -28.99 22.15
N ALA A 441 -22.61 -29.74 23.23
CA ALA A 441 -23.70 -30.36 24.01
C ALA A 441 -24.52 -29.33 24.80
N GLU A 442 -23.92 -28.20 25.20
CA GLU A 442 -24.55 -27.13 25.96
C GLU A 442 -24.94 -25.97 25.04
N LYS A 443 -26.18 -25.51 25.12
CA LYS A 443 -26.70 -24.35 24.37
C LYS A 443 -26.91 -23.17 25.31
N SER A 444 -25.82 -22.64 25.86
CA SER A 444 -25.81 -21.49 26.78
C SER A 444 -25.12 -20.27 26.17
N SER A 445 -25.41 -19.08 26.70
CA SER A 445 -24.80 -17.79 26.29
C SER A 445 -23.28 -17.78 26.44
N ALA A 446 -22.77 -18.40 27.49
CA ALA A 446 -21.33 -18.60 27.71
C ALA A 446 -20.71 -19.49 26.63
N PHE A 447 -21.43 -20.54 26.18
CA PHE A 447 -20.96 -21.42 25.13
C PHE A 447 -20.95 -20.73 23.75
N ALA A 448 -21.93 -19.89 23.44
CA ALA A 448 -21.94 -19.13 22.18
C ALA A 448 -20.74 -18.17 22.06
N GLN A 449 -20.37 -17.47 23.13
CA GLN A 449 -19.15 -16.63 23.11
C GLN A 449 -17.89 -17.45 22.86
N THR A 450 -17.82 -18.64 23.46
CA THR A 450 -16.69 -19.57 23.27
C THR A 450 -16.63 -20.11 21.84
N ALA A 451 -17.78 -20.49 21.27
CA ALA A 451 -17.89 -20.98 19.89
C ALA A 451 -17.51 -19.89 18.88
N LEU A 452 -17.95 -18.64 19.11
CA LEU A 452 -17.61 -17.50 18.26
C LEU A 452 -16.11 -17.17 18.31
N GLU A 453 -15.52 -17.16 19.51
CA GLU A 453 -14.07 -16.95 19.64
C GLU A 453 -13.27 -18.07 18.95
N LYS A 454 -13.75 -19.32 19.02
CA LYS A 454 -13.12 -20.46 18.35
C LYS A 454 -13.22 -20.36 16.83
N ALA A 455 -14.40 -20.02 16.30
CA ALA A 455 -14.63 -19.77 14.87
C ALA A 455 -13.69 -18.67 14.33
N ARG A 456 -13.61 -17.54 15.05
CA ARG A 456 -12.73 -16.43 14.70
C ARG A 456 -11.27 -16.87 14.65
N LYS A 457 -10.76 -17.52 15.71
CA LYS A 457 -9.37 -17.98 15.78
C LYS A 457 -9.03 -18.98 14.68
N GLN A 458 -9.94 -19.90 14.36
CA GLN A 458 -9.73 -20.86 13.28
C GLN A 458 -9.62 -20.16 11.92
N LEU A 459 -10.55 -19.26 11.63
CA LEU A 459 -10.57 -18.53 10.36
C LEU A 459 -9.39 -17.57 10.22
N THR A 460 -8.97 -16.93 11.31
CA THR A 460 -7.73 -16.14 11.34
C THR A 460 -6.49 -17.02 11.07
N ALA A 461 -6.38 -18.19 11.71
CA ALA A 461 -5.29 -19.12 11.46
C ALA A 461 -5.28 -19.68 10.03
N ALA A 462 -6.47 -19.78 9.41
CA ALA A 462 -6.63 -20.18 8.01
C ALA A 462 -6.40 -19.04 7.01
N GLY A 463 -6.10 -17.82 7.47
CA GLY A 463 -5.85 -16.65 6.63
C GLY A 463 -7.10 -16.02 6.02
N ALA A 464 -8.30 -16.34 6.51
CA ALA A 464 -9.55 -15.76 5.99
C ALA A 464 -9.69 -14.26 6.31
N PHE A 465 -9.10 -13.82 7.43
CA PHE A 465 -9.00 -12.41 7.86
C PHE A 465 -7.87 -12.24 8.88
N SER A 466 -7.33 -11.02 9.02
CA SER A 466 -6.34 -10.69 10.05
C SER A 466 -6.92 -10.77 11.48
N GLU A 467 -6.08 -10.75 12.51
CA GLU A 467 -6.53 -10.76 13.91
C GLU A 467 -7.42 -9.53 14.22
N GLU A 468 -7.04 -8.37 13.70
CA GLU A 468 -7.80 -7.13 13.85
C GLU A 468 -9.17 -7.20 13.14
N GLN A 469 -9.17 -7.66 11.88
CA GLN A 469 -10.40 -7.87 11.10
C GLN A 469 -11.31 -8.88 11.81
N GLY A 470 -10.75 -9.98 12.33
CA GLY A 470 -11.51 -10.98 13.07
C GLY A 470 -12.15 -10.42 14.34
N LEU A 471 -11.45 -9.58 15.11
CA LEU A 471 -11.99 -8.93 16.30
C LEU A 471 -13.12 -7.93 15.95
N LYS A 472 -12.97 -7.22 14.83
CA LYS A 472 -13.99 -6.29 14.32
C LYS A 472 -15.25 -7.03 13.86
N LEU A 473 -15.09 -8.10 13.07
CA LEU A 473 -16.19 -8.97 12.61
C LEU A 473 -16.93 -9.63 13.78
N LYS A 474 -16.19 -10.10 14.79
CA LYS A 474 -16.77 -10.65 16.02
C LYS A 474 -17.69 -9.65 16.72
N LYS A 475 -17.22 -8.41 16.95
CA LYS A 475 -18.02 -7.35 17.58
C LYS A 475 -19.30 -7.06 16.80
N PHE A 476 -19.23 -7.06 15.46
CA PHE A 476 -20.41 -6.87 14.62
C PHE A 476 -21.42 -7.99 14.78
N MET A 477 -20.96 -9.24 14.84
CA MET A 477 -21.84 -10.40 14.99
C MET A 477 -22.50 -10.44 16.37
N GLU A 478 -21.77 -10.09 17.43
CA GLU A 478 -22.32 -9.95 18.79
C GLU A 478 -23.42 -8.89 18.85
N ARG A 479 -23.25 -7.76 18.17
CA ARG A 479 -24.27 -6.71 18.06
C ARG A 479 -25.50 -7.16 17.27
N ASP A 480 -25.32 -7.84 16.15
CA ASP A 480 -26.43 -8.37 15.33
C ASP A 480 -27.26 -9.39 16.13
N PHE A 481 -26.62 -10.26 16.93
CA PHE A 481 -27.35 -11.18 17.83
C PHE A 481 -28.16 -10.44 18.90
N ALA A 482 -27.61 -9.39 19.50
CA ALA A 482 -28.32 -8.58 20.50
C ALA A 482 -29.56 -7.89 19.91
N HIS A 483 -29.48 -7.38 18.68
CA HIS A 483 -30.63 -6.78 17.99
C HIS A 483 -31.76 -7.79 17.77
N MET A 484 -31.44 -8.96 17.20
CA MET A 484 -32.44 -10.00 16.93
C MET A 484 -33.11 -10.52 18.20
N ALA A 485 -32.35 -10.65 19.28
CA ALA A 485 -32.86 -11.07 20.57
C ALA A 485 -33.91 -10.13 21.17
N THR A 486 -33.78 -8.83 20.89
CA THR A 486 -34.63 -7.79 21.46
C THR A 486 -35.96 -7.69 20.71
N GLU A 487 -35.95 -7.77 19.36
CA GLU A 487 -37.18 -7.69 18.55
C GLU A 487 -38.05 -8.96 18.64
N MET A 488 -37.46 -10.14 18.81
CA MET A 488 -38.21 -11.38 19.02
C MET A 488 -38.92 -11.45 20.39
N ARG A 489 -38.59 -10.55 21.32
CA ARG A 489 -39.30 -10.42 22.60
C ARG A 489 -40.67 -9.76 22.43
N ASP A 490 -40.86 -8.98 21.36
CA ASP A 490 -42.07 -8.20 21.10
C ASP A 490 -42.99 -8.80 20.01
N GLU A 491 -42.50 -9.68 19.14
CA GLU A 491 -43.34 -10.40 18.17
C GLU A 491 -42.93 -11.87 18.02
N ALA A 492 -43.63 -12.78 18.71
CA ALA A 492 -43.49 -14.22 18.51
C ALA A 492 -44.82 -14.83 18.06
N ARG A 493 -45.03 -14.96 16.73
CA ARG A 493 -45.39 -16.25 16.10
C ARG A 493 -45.58 -16.28 14.57
N ASP A 494 -45.81 -15.18 13.85
CA ASP A 494 -46.44 -15.28 12.51
C ASP A 494 -45.70 -14.68 11.28
N LYS A 495 -44.43 -14.27 11.35
CA LYS A 495 -43.80 -13.49 10.24
C LYS A 495 -42.59 -14.09 9.50
N LEU A 496 -42.36 -15.41 9.55
CA LEU A 496 -41.33 -16.02 8.68
C LEU A 496 -41.91 -16.36 7.30
N ASP A 497 -42.00 -15.36 6.42
CA ASP A 497 -42.33 -15.53 5.00
C ASP A 497 -41.09 -16.02 4.21
N PRO A 498 -41.12 -17.21 3.60
CA PRO A 498 -39.98 -17.78 2.85
C PRO A 498 -39.60 -17.04 1.57
N SER A 499 -40.38 -16.06 1.12
CA SER A 499 -40.24 -15.45 -0.21
C SER A 499 -39.27 -14.26 -0.33
N ARG A 500 -38.60 -13.84 0.76
CA ARG A 500 -37.91 -12.53 0.82
C ARG A 500 -36.38 -12.53 1.06
N LEU A 501 -35.68 -13.68 1.11
CA LEU A 501 -34.31 -13.74 1.64
C LEU A 501 -33.39 -14.76 0.94
N GLY A 502 -32.07 -14.53 0.95
CA GLY A 502 -31.04 -15.41 0.36
C GLY A 502 -30.75 -16.67 1.20
N ALA A 503 -30.54 -17.80 0.52
CA ALA A 503 -30.70 -19.16 1.10
C ALA A 503 -29.69 -19.59 2.19
N GLY A 504 -28.45 -19.07 2.18
CA GLY A 504 -27.37 -19.54 3.06
C GLY A 504 -27.53 -19.11 4.53
N ALA A 505 -27.58 -17.79 4.75
CA ALA A 505 -27.70 -17.19 6.09
C ALA A 505 -29.03 -17.52 6.78
N LEU A 506 -30.11 -17.63 5.99
CA LEU A 506 -31.43 -18.05 6.47
C LEU A 506 -31.41 -19.44 7.12
N SER A 507 -30.68 -20.39 6.52
CA SER A 507 -30.64 -21.76 7.04
C SER A 507 -29.91 -21.84 8.38
N SER A 508 -28.81 -21.10 8.51
CA SER A 508 -28.00 -21.06 9.73
C SER A 508 -28.69 -20.30 10.85
N ILE A 509 -29.34 -19.18 10.52
CA ILE A 509 -30.09 -18.36 11.48
C ILE A 509 -31.40 -19.06 11.90
N SER A 510 -32.13 -19.69 10.97
CA SER A 510 -33.33 -20.49 11.28
C SER A 510 -33.04 -21.69 12.19
N LYS A 511 -31.89 -22.35 12.01
CA LYS A 511 -31.43 -23.43 12.91
C LYS A 511 -31.06 -22.92 14.31
N LEU A 512 -30.39 -21.77 14.39
CA LEU A 512 -30.14 -21.06 15.66
C LEU A 512 -31.46 -20.74 16.41
N LEU A 513 -32.49 -20.29 15.69
CA LEU A 513 -33.79 -19.93 16.26
C LEU A 513 -34.59 -21.14 16.79
N ARG A 514 -34.40 -22.35 16.24
CA ARG A 514 -35.05 -23.57 16.76
C ARG A 514 -34.40 -24.11 18.03
N GLY A 515 -33.12 -23.79 18.28
CA GLY A 515 -32.35 -24.33 19.40
C GLY A 515 -32.20 -23.42 20.63
N ALA A 516 -32.56 -22.13 20.53
CA ALA A 516 -32.06 -21.11 21.46
C ALA A 516 -33.12 -20.11 21.97
N GLY A 517 -34.37 -20.54 22.15
CA GLY A 517 -35.47 -19.66 22.60
C GLY A 517 -35.25 -18.96 23.95
N SER A 518 -34.47 -19.54 24.86
CA SER A 518 -34.15 -18.93 26.17
C SER A 518 -32.85 -18.11 26.19
N MET A 519 -31.91 -18.39 25.27
CA MET A 519 -30.56 -17.81 25.25
C MET A 519 -30.50 -16.33 24.85
N LEU A 520 -31.39 -15.91 23.95
CA LEU A 520 -31.38 -14.56 23.39
C LEU A 520 -31.66 -13.49 24.46
N SER A 521 -32.47 -13.83 25.47
CA SER A 521 -32.87 -12.89 26.52
C SER A 521 -31.72 -12.39 27.41
N ASP A 522 -30.71 -13.21 27.72
CA ASP A 522 -29.61 -12.83 28.61
C ASP A 522 -28.46 -12.08 27.90
N VAL A 523 -28.27 -12.32 26.60
CA VAL A 523 -27.35 -11.53 25.76
C VAL A 523 -27.96 -10.14 25.49
N ALA A 524 -29.28 -10.06 25.29
CA ALA A 524 -30.00 -8.81 25.14
C ALA A 524 -29.93 -7.92 26.40
N ASN A 525 -30.06 -8.51 27.61
CA ASN A 525 -30.01 -7.76 28.86
C ASN A 525 -28.63 -7.10 29.15
N ARG A 526 -27.56 -7.51 28.46
CA ARG A 526 -26.21 -6.90 28.59
C ARG A 526 -25.88 -5.91 27.47
N ALA A 527 -26.68 -5.85 26.42
CA ALA A 527 -26.45 -5.03 25.23
C ALA A 527 -27.20 -3.68 25.25
N ASP A 528 -27.63 -3.20 26.42
CA ASP A 528 -28.46 -2.00 26.55
C ASP A 528 -27.66 -0.67 26.44
N ARG A 529 -26.64 -0.65 25.56
CA ARG A 529 -26.01 0.57 25.05
C ARG A 529 -25.70 0.40 23.56
N ASN A 530 -26.54 1.01 22.75
CA ASN A 530 -26.44 1.25 21.29
C ASN A 530 -27.02 0.17 20.36
N LEU A 531 -28.35 0.17 20.23
CA LEU A 531 -29.13 -0.41 19.13
C LEU A 531 -29.04 0.45 17.83
N HIS A 532 -27.84 0.96 17.51
CA HIS A 532 -27.59 1.82 16.36
C HIS A 532 -26.45 1.27 15.52
N CYS A 533 -26.60 1.32 14.20
CA CYS A 533 -25.52 1.10 13.25
C CYS A 533 -25.23 2.39 12.48
N ARG A 534 -23.96 2.58 12.12
CA ARG A 534 -23.47 3.74 11.39
C ARG A 534 -23.14 3.43 9.95
N SER A 535 -23.22 4.42 9.07
CA SER A 535 -22.73 4.30 7.70
C SER A 535 -21.27 3.83 7.68
N GLY A 536 -20.97 2.92 6.75
CA GLY A 536 -19.66 2.27 6.64
C GLY A 536 -19.55 0.95 7.43
N GLU A 537 -20.37 0.74 8.46
CA GLU A 537 -20.39 -0.53 9.21
C GLU A 537 -21.07 -1.65 8.42
N ILE A 538 -20.73 -2.91 8.71
CA ILE A 538 -21.42 -4.06 8.13
C ILE A 538 -22.59 -4.44 8.98
N THR A 539 -23.64 -4.87 8.29
CA THR A 539 -24.84 -5.36 8.92
C THR A 539 -25.46 -6.46 8.04
N SER A 540 -25.97 -7.51 8.68
CA SER A 540 -26.79 -8.53 8.02
C SER A 540 -28.06 -7.95 7.37
N ALA A 541 -28.75 -8.75 6.55
CA ALA A 541 -30.02 -8.38 5.94
C ALA A 541 -31.06 -7.91 6.97
N GLY A 542 -31.93 -6.97 6.57
CA GLY A 542 -32.91 -6.31 7.44
C GLY A 542 -33.28 -4.91 6.94
N THR A 543 -34.12 -4.22 7.70
CA THR A 543 -34.55 -2.83 7.41
C THR A 543 -33.77 -1.86 8.30
N LEU A 544 -33.11 -0.88 7.67
CA LEU A 544 -32.42 0.20 8.38
C LEU A 544 -33.28 1.45 8.34
N ILE A 545 -33.66 1.94 9.51
CA ILE A 545 -34.47 3.14 9.67
C ILE A 545 -33.54 4.28 10.06
N CYS A 546 -33.40 5.28 9.19
CA CYS A 546 -32.57 6.45 9.48
C CYS A 546 -33.09 7.18 10.72
N THR A 547 -32.23 7.41 11.71
CA THR A 547 -32.63 8.06 12.97
C THR A 547 -32.99 9.53 12.79
N ALA A 548 -32.47 10.18 11.75
CA ALA A 548 -32.70 11.61 11.49
C ALA A 548 -34.00 11.90 10.70
N CYS A 549 -34.40 11.02 9.77
CA CYS A 549 -35.51 11.32 8.87
C CYS A 549 -36.52 10.17 8.68
N GLY A 550 -36.32 9.05 9.38
CA GLY A 550 -37.20 7.87 9.33
C GLY A 550 -37.17 7.10 8.02
N HIS A 551 -36.28 7.43 7.08
CA HIS A 551 -36.21 6.73 5.79
C HIS A 551 -35.71 5.30 5.96
N GLU A 552 -36.43 4.36 5.36
CA GLU A 552 -36.13 2.92 5.42
C GLU A 552 -35.24 2.48 4.27
N ILE A 553 -34.22 1.69 4.58
CA ILE A 553 -33.34 1.04 3.61
C ILE A 553 -33.47 -0.47 3.82
N HIS A 554 -34.06 -1.16 2.84
CA HIS A 554 -34.20 -2.61 2.90
C HIS A 554 -32.96 -3.30 2.33
N LYS A 555 -32.23 -4.02 3.17
CA LYS A 555 -31.07 -4.81 2.78
C LYS A 555 -31.47 -6.26 2.59
N LYS A 556 -31.38 -6.74 1.34
CA LYS A 556 -31.68 -8.14 0.97
C LYS A 556 -30.56 -9.13 1.31
N LYS A 557 -29.35 -8.63 1.59
CA LYS A 557 -28.15 -9.42 1.92
C LYS A 557 -27.22 -8.63 2.85
N THR A 558 -26.28 -9.33 3.48
CA THR A 558 -25.18 -8.73 4.26
C THR A 558 -24.41 -7.71 3.41
N GLY A 559 -23.95 -6.63 4.03
CA GLY A 559 -23.02 -5.67 3.42
C GLY A 559 -22.89 -4.39 4.23
N ARG A 560 -22.20 -3.39 3.69
CA ARG A 560 -22.04 -2.08 4.35
C ARG A 560 -23.32 -1.24 4.43
N VAL A 561 -23.51 -0.53 5.54
CA VAL A 561 -24.60 0.44 5.73
C VAL A 561 -24.28 1.70 4.92
N PRO A 562 -25.12 2.07 3.93
CA PRO A 562 -24.92 3.31 3.19
C PRO A 562 -25.33 4.53 4.04
N PRO A 563 -24.92 5.76 3.68
CA PRO A 563 -25.55 6.99 4.17
C PRO A 563 -27.04 7.03 3.82
N CYS A 564 -27.83 7.76 4.61
CA CYS A 564 -29.26 7.85 4.32
C CYS A 564 -29.44 8.49 2.93
N PRO A 565 -30.12 7.84 1.97
CA PRO A 565 -30.28 8.41 0.63
C PRO A 565 -31.18 9.64 0.61
N LYS A 566 -32.01 9.84 1.66
CA LYS A 566 -32.92 10.98 1.80
C LYS A 566 -32.29 12.19 2.49
N CYS A 567 -31.47 12.01 3.52
CA CYS A 567 -30.95 13.11 4.34
C CYS A 567 -29.44 13.05 4.62
N HIS A 568 -28.76 12.03 4.11
CA HIS A 568 -27.32 11.78 4.30
C HIS A 568 -26.84 11.59 5.74
N ALA A 569 -27.75 11.53 6.72
CA ALA A 569 -27.41 11.13 8.07
C ALA A 569 -26.80 9.72 8.10
N THR A 570 -25.89 9.53 9.04
CA THR A 570 -25.07 8.33 9.13
C THR A 570 -25.50 7.37 10.22
N GLU A 571 -26.56 7.68 10.97
CA GLU A 571 -27.07 6.85 12.06
C GLU A 571 -28.39 6.19 11.68
N PHE A 572 -28.48 4.89 11.98
CA PHE A 572 -29.62 4.05 11.67
C PHE A 572 -29.98 3.18 12.86
N LYS A 573 -31.27 2.98 13.04
CA LYS A 573 -31.81 1.90 13.85
C LYS A 573 -32.07 0.70 12.93
N LYS A 574 -31.57 -0.46 13.30
CA LYS A 574 -31.80 -1.70 12.56
C LYS A 574 -33.03 -2.43 13.10
N SER A 575 -33.85 -2.94 12.18
CA SER A 575 -35.02 -3.77 12.44
C SER A 575 -35.03 -4.97 11.47
N TYR A 576 -35.47 -6.15 11.94
CA TYR A 576 -35.41 -7.42 11.23
C TYR A 576 -36.74 -7.86 10.62
#